data_AF-G2QC97-F1
#
_entry.id   AF-G2QC97-F1
#
_cell.length_a   1.000
_cell.length_b   1.000
_cell.length_c   1.000
_cell.angle_alpha   90.00
_cell.angle_beta   90.00
_cell.angle_gamma   90.00
#
_symmetry.space_group_name_H-M   'P 1'
#
loop_
_entity.id
_entity.type
_entity.pdbx_description
1 polymer ?
#
loop_
_entity_poly.entity_id
_entity_poly.type
_entity_poly.pdbx_seq_one_letter_code
_entity_poly.pdbx_strand_id
1 'polypeptide(L)'
;MDTRQGNWTSVVLDGIDGDQSGITTDFGLRVTLEEAVVLQTGGVVNVKFESEAAFKVGDNMAGACGASGVCNWVLKSENAPVFVKQKLVELECVAGTCELV
;
A
#
# COMPACT_ATOMS: atom_id res chain seq x y z
N MET A 1 -10.36 12.40 -8.67
CA MET A 1 -9.72 11.21 -8.08
C MET A 1 -9.17 10.45 -9.27
N ASP A 2 -7.87 10.55 -9.53
CA ASP A 2 -7.26 9.94 -10.71
C ASP A 2 -7.09 8.44 -10.49
N THR A 3 -7.76 7.63 -11.31
CA THR A 3 -7.59 6.18 -11.32
C THR A 3 -6.37 5.83 -12.17
N ARG A 4 -5.30 5.33 -11.53
CA ARG A 4 -4.12 4.81 -12.24
C ARG A 4 -4.34 3.35 -12.61
N GLN A 5 -4.04 3.01 -13.86
CA GLN A 5 -4.12 1.65 -14.37
C GLN A 5 -2.77 0.96 -14.19
N GLY A 6 -2.78 -0.33 -13.85
CA GLY A 6 -1.54 -1.09 -13.63
C GLY A 6 -1.80 -2.33 -12.80
N ASN A 7 -0.71 -3.04 -12.49
CA ASN A 7 -0.74 -4.19 -11.61
C ASN A 7 -0.65 -3.71 -10.16
N TRP A 8 -1.72 -3.93 -9.41
CA TRP A 8 -1.81 -3.60 -8.00
C TRP A 8 -1.60 -4.85 -7.16
N THR A 9 -0.65 -4.79 -6.23
CA THR A 9 -0.41 -5.86 -5.25
C THR A 9 -0.54 -5.30 -3.84
N SER A 10 -1.21 -6.05 -2.96
CA SER A 10 -1.29 -5.76 -1.53
C SER A 10 -0.70 -6.91 -0.73
N VAL A 11 0.22 -6.60 0.17
CA VAL A 11 0.86 -7.58 1.05
C VAL A 11 0.64 -7.15 2.50
N VAL A 12 0.09 -8.05 3.31
CA VAL A 12 0.06 -7.87 4.77
C VAL A 12 1.45 -8.18 5.30
N LEU A 13 2.05 -7.18 5.93
CA LEU A 13 3.33 -7.27 6.60
C LEU A 13 3.11 -7.56 8.08
N ASP A 14 4.17 -8.03 8.73
CA ASP A 14 4.20 -8.01 10.19
C ASP A 14 4.06 -6.56 10.72
N GLY A 15 3.67 -6.42 11.99
CA GLY A 15 3.54 -5.18 12.70
C GLY A 15 4.85 -4.41 12.56
N ILE A 16 4.74 -3.17 12.13
CA ILE A 16 5.88 -2.35 11.70
C ILE A 16 6.93 -2.15 12.81
N ASP A 17 6.59 -2.49 14.06
CA ASP A 17 7.47 -2.42 15.25
C ASP A 17 8.07 -3.78 15.70
N GLY A 18 7.95 -4.85 14.90
CA GLY A 18 8.57 -6.15 15.20
C GLY A 18 7.76 -7.06 16.14
N ASP A 19 6.51 -6.71 16.43
CA ASP A 19 5.58 -7.59 17.14
C ASP A 19 5.01 -8.68 16.21
N GLN A 20 4.86 -9.89 16.75
CA GLN A 20 4.30 -11.03 16.01
C GLN A 20 2.92 -10.69 15.49
N SER A 21 2.73 -10.88 14.18
CA SER A 21 1.49 -10.50 13.51
C SER A 21 0.54 -11.67 13.33
N GLY A 22 -0.72 -11.40 13.64
CA GLY A 22 -1.86 -12.20 13.30
C GLY A 22 -3.02 -11.31 12.86
N ILE A 23 -4.04 -11.90 12.23
CA ILE A 23 -5.26 -11.21 11.78
C ILE A 23 -6.00 -10.52 12.94
N THR A 24 -5.68 -10.89 14.18
CA THR A 24 -6.24 -10.33 15.40
C THR A 24 -5.32 -9.32 16.10
N THR A 25 -4.19 -8.94 15.52
CA THR A 25 -3.21 -8.01 16.11
C THR A 25 -2.89 -6.86 15.15
N ASP A 26 -1.96 -6.01 15.56
CA ASP A 26 -1.38 -4.98 14.71
C ASP A 26 -0.73 -5.61 13.46
N PHE A 27 -0.85 -4.93 12.32
CA PHE A 27 -0.27 -5.36 11.06
C PHE A 27 0.20 -4.17 10.22
N GLY A 28 1.18 -4.41 9.35
CA GLY A 28 1.54 -3.49 8.28
C GLY A 28 0.81 -3.85 6.99
N LEU A 29 0.56 -2.88 6.12
CA LEU A 29 0.10 -3.12 4.76
C LEU A 29 1.08 -2.45 3.80
N ARG A 30 1.64 -3.24 2.87
CA ARG A 30 2.34 -2.71 1.70
C ARG A 30 1.44 -2.76 0.49
N VAL A 31 1.33 -1.65 -0.21
CA VAL A 31 0.65 -1.57 -1.51
C VAL A 31 1.67 -1.18 -2.57
N THR A 32 1.73 -1.98 -3.63
CA THR A 32 2.61 -1.79 -4.79
C THR A 32 1.78 -1.56 -6.04
N LEU A 33 2.15 -0.53 -6.81
CA LEU A 33 1.66 -0.29 -8.17
C LEU A 33 2.82 -0.44 -9.15
N GLU A 34 2.67 -1.32 -10.12
CA GLU A 34 3.56 -1.42 -11.28
C GLU A 34 2.77 -1.05 -12.54
N GLU A 35 3.25 -0.07 -13.30
CA GLU A 35 2.60 0.38 -14.53
C GLU A 35 3.62 0.74 -15.62
N ALA A 36 3.19 0.62 -16.88
CA ALA A 36 3.96 1.08 -18.03
C ALA A 36 3.42 2.46 -18.46
N VAL A 37 4.30 3.45 -18.52
CA VAL A 37 3.97 4.84 -18.89
C VAL A 37 4.61 5.17 -20.23
N VAL A 38 3.81 5.63 -21.17
CA VAL A 38 4.29 6.18 -22.45
C VAL A 38 4.59 7.66 -22.26
N LEU A 39 5.85 8.04 -22.47
CA LEU A 39 6.32 9.41 -22.40
C LEU A 39 5.98 10.16 -23.69
N GLN A 40 5.94 11.49 -23.62
CA GLN A 40 5.70 12.34 -24.80
C GLN A 40 6.79 12.18 -25.88
N THR A 41 7.99 11.77 -25.48
CA THR A 41 9.12 11.42 -26.35
C THR A 41 8.89 10.12 -27.13
N GLY A 42 7.80 9.39 -26.88
CA GLY A 42 7.56 8.05 -27.41
C GLY A 42 8.31 6.94 -26.67
N GLY A 43 9.09 7.29 -25.64
CA GLY A 43 9.69 6.32 -24.73
C GLY A 43 8.63 5.62 -23.88
N VAL A 44 8.90 4.38 -23.48
CA VAL A 44 8.07 3.62 -22.54
C VAL A 44 8.91 3.32 -21.32
N VAL A 45 8.39 3.69 -20.15
CA VAL A 45 9.02 3.39 -18.86
C VAL A 45 8.11 2.49 -18.03
N ASN A 46 8.68 1.46 -17.43
CA ASN A 46 8.05 0.76 -16.33
C ASN A 46 8.35 1.52 -15.05
N VAL A 47 7.32 1.80 -14.25
CA VAL A 47 7.46 2.46 -12.95
C VAL A 47 6.86 1.60 -11.86
N LYS A 48 7.53 1.59 -10.71
CA LYS A 48 7.07 0.92 -9.51
C LYS A 48 6.93 1.91 -8.38
N PHE A 49 5.73 1.97 -7.81
CA PHE A 49 5.44 2.73 -6.62
C PHE A 49 5.16 1.79 -5.46
N GLU A 50 5.75 2.09 -4.30
CA GLU A 50 5.46 1.39 -3.05
C GLU A 50 4.94 2.35 -2.01
N SER A 51 4.06 1.85 -1.16
CA SER A 51 3.57 2.56 0.02
C SER A 51 3.36 1.56 1.15
N GLU A 52 3.56 2.03 2.38
CA GLU A 52 3.31 1.25 3.58
C GLU A 52 2.47 2.04 4.58
N ALA A 53 1.63 1.33 5.34
CA ALA A 53 0.89 1.89 6.46
C ALA A 53 0.77 0.87 7.60
N ALA A 54 0.83 1.37 8.83
CA ALA A 54 0.58 0.59 10.04
C ALA A 54 -0.91 0.64 10.41
N PHE A 55 -1.44 -0.50 10.84
CA PHE A 55 -2.77 -0.66 11.39
C PHE A 55 -2.65 -1.26 12.78
N LYS A 56 -2.99 -0.45 13.79
CA LYS A 56 -2.78 -0.75 15.20
C LYS A 56 -4.09 -0.68 15.98
N VAL A 57 -4.37 -1.73 16.75
CA VAL A 57 -5.55 -1.81 17.62
C VAL A 57 -5.41 -0.81 18.76
N GLY A 58 -6.43 0.02 18.95
CA GLY A 58 -6.44 1.08 19.95
C GLY A 58 -5.93 2.42 19.43
N ASP A 59 -5.11 2.44 18.37
CA ASP A 59 -4.67 3.66 17.68
C ASP A 59 -5.60 3.99 16.50
N ASN A 60 -5.33 3.47 15.29
CA ASN A 60 -6.16 3.74 14.12
C ASN A 60 -7.27 2.69 13.89
N MET A 61 -7.18 1.54 14.55
CA MET A 61 -8.17 0.46 14.51
C MET A 61 -8.95 0.38 15.83
N ALA A 62 -10.22 -0.02 15.75
CA ALA A 62 -11.06 -0.34 16.90
C ALA A 62 -11.94 -1.55 16.60
N GLY A 63 -12.46 -2.18 17.65
CA GLY A 63 -13.30 -3.36 17.53
C GLY A 63 -13.45 -4.11 18.84
N ALA A 64 -13.87 -5.37 18.75
CA ALA A 64 -14.12 -6.20 19.91
C ALA A 64 -13.83 -7.67 19.62
N CYS A 65 -13.47 -8.41 20.66
CA CYS A 65 -13.34 -9.85 20.64
C CYS A 65 -14.63 -10.50 21.20
N GLY A 66 -15.13 -11.52 20.51
CA GLY A 66 -16.22 -12.35 21.00
C GLY A 66 -15.76 -13.32 22.09
N ALA A 67 -16.71 -13.94 22.79
CA ALA A 67 -16.42 -14.95 23.82
C ALA A 67 -15.67 -16.19 23.29
N SER A 68 -15.65 -16.40 21.97
CA SER A 68 -14.90 -17.47 21.29
C SER A 68 -13.41 -17.15 21.09
N GLY A 69 -12.95 -15.95 21.46
CA GLY A 69 -11.58 -15.49 21.23
C GLY A 69 -11.31 -14.95 19.82
N VAL A 70 -12.32 -14.91 18.95
CA VAL A 70 -12.22 -14.27 17.62
C VAL A 70 -12.40 -12.76 17.76
N CYS A 71 -11.42 -11.99 17.29
CA CYS A 71 -11.45 -10.53 17.29
C CYS A 71 -11.79 -9.98 15.90
N ASN A 72 -12.56 -8.90 15.87
CA ASN A 72 -12.85 -8.15 14.64
C ASN A 72 -12.35 -6.73 14.83
N TRP A 73 -11.56 -6.25 13.87
CA TRP A 73 -10.98 -4.91 13.88
C TRP A 73 -11.42 -4.15 12.62
N VAL A 74 -11.77 -2.89 12.79
CA VAL A 74 -12.12 -1.97 11.70
C VAL A 74 -11.38 -0.65 11.90
N LEU A 75 -11.19 0.10 10.81
CA LEU A 75 -10.71 1.47 10.91
C LEU A 75 -11.70 2.30 11.71
N LYS A 76 -11.19 3.12 12.63
CA LYS A 76 -12.01 4.12 13.31
C LYS A 76 -12.54 5.13 12.29
N SER A 77 -13.73 5.65 12.52
CA SER A 77 -14.40 6.60 11.60
C SER A 77 -13.56 7.83 11.29
N GLU A 78 -12.85 8.34 12.29
CA GLU A 78 -11.97 9.51 12.20
C GLU A 78 -10.68 9.23 11.41
N ASN A 79 -10.35 7.96 11.17
CA ASN A 79 -9.16 7.52 10.44
C ASN A 79 -9.47 6.92 9.08
N ALA A 80 -10.75 6.90 8.67
CA ALA A 80 -11.18 6.38 7.37
C ALA A 80 -11.46 7.54 6.38
N PRO A 81 -10.85 7.54 5.18
CA PRO A 81 -9.88 6.57 4.66
C PRO A 81 -8.45 6.80 5.18
N VAL A 82 -7.64 5.73 5.21
CA VAL A 82 -6.19 5.86 5.43
C VAL A 82 -5.51 6.27 4.13
N PHE A 83 -4.84 7.41 4.15
CA PHE A 83 -4.04 7.87 3.02
C PHE A 83 -2.63 7.29 3.11
N VAL A 84 -2.27 6.45 2.16
CA VAL A 84 -0.91 5.91 2.03
C VAL A 84 -0.13 6.71 1.00
N LYS A 85 1.07 7.16 1.37
CA LYS A 85 1.92 7.96 0.47
C LYS A 85 2.77 7.02 -0.38
N GLN A 86 2.50 7.00 -1.67
CA GLN A 86 3.31 6.26 -2.64
C GLN A 86 4.67 6.93 -2.86
N LYS A 87 5.71 6.11 -2.93
CA LYS A 87 7.07 6.48 -3.28
C LYS A 87 7.47 5.73 -4.54
N LEU A 88 8.03 6.45 -5.52
CA LEU A 88 8.67 5.82 -6.67
C LEU A 88 9.91 5.08 -6.18
N VAL A 89 9.94 3.76 -6.37
CA VAL A 89 11.06 2.90 -5.97
C VAL A 89 11.82 2.33 -7.17
N GLU A 90 11.18 2.27 -8.34
CA GLU A 90 11.79 1.77 -9.56
C GLU A 90 11.31 2.56 -10.77
N LEU A 91 12.23 2.82 -11.70
CA LEU A 91 11.95 3.40 -13.01
C LEU A 91 12.90 2.77 -14.01
N GLU A 92 12.36 2.04 -14.98
CA GLU A 92 13.11 1.32 -16.00
C GLU A 92 12.65 1.76 -17.39
N CYS A 93 13.58 2.17 -18.24
CA CYS A 93 13.29 2.42 -19.65
C CYS A 93 13.24 1.10 -20.42
N VAL A 94 12.09 0.78 -20.99
CA VAL A 94 11.89 -0.48 -21.72
C VAL A 94 11.84 -0.30 -23.23
N ALA A 95 11.54 0.89 -23.74
CA ALA A 95 11.59 1.21 -25.17
C ALA A 95 11.73 2.71 -25.43
N GLY A 96 12.29 3.07 -26.60
CA GLY A 96 12.34 4.46 -27.09
C GLY A 96 13.25 5.40 -26.30
N THR A 97 13.02 6.71 -26.43
CA THR A 97 13.81 7.76 -25.75
C THR A 97 13.19 8.09 -24.41
N CYS A 98 13.79 7.64 -23.31
CA CYS A 98 13.25 7.84 -21.96
C CYS A 98 13.82 9.05 -21.20
N GLU A 99 14.38 10.03 -21.92
CA GLU A 99 14.80 11.29 -21.30
C GLU A 99 13.56 12.02 -20.76
N LEU A 100 13.51 12.19 -19.44
CA LEU A 100 12.50 13.00 -18.77
C LEU A 100 12.84 14.46 -19.08
N VAL A 101 12.05 15.08 -19.97
CA VAL A 101 12.15 16.51 -20.29
C VAL A 101 11.65 17.34 -19.10
#